data_AF-A0A2K5QQG9-F1
#
_entry.id   AF-A0A2K5QQG9-F1
#
_cell.length_a   1.000
_cell.length_b   1.000
_cell.length_c   1.000
_cell.angle_alpha   90.00
_cell.angle_beta   90.00
_cell.angle_gamma   90.00
#
_symmetry.space_group_name_H-M   'P 1'
#
loop_
_entity.id
_entity.type
_entity.pdbx_description
1 polymer ?
#
loop_
_entity_poly.entity_id
_entity_poly.type
_entity_poly.pdbx_seq_one_letter_code
_entity_poly.pdbx_strand_id
1 'polypeptide(L)'
;IMDYLYARCIPCITDCVMAEIEKLRTSKDPRFERLPCTRKGTKEPMQMTRVTQHKCYIVATVDWDLKRRIPKIFGVPTVYISIHRYNIEQMPDDYGAPRF
;
A
#
# COMPACT_ATOMS: atom_id res chain seq x y z
N ILE A 1 -1.07 -5.00 10.38
CA ILE A 1 -1.59 -5.55 9.09
C ILE A 1 -1.96 -7.02 9.25
N MET A 2 -1.05 -7.87 9.73
CA MET A 2 -1.33 -9.32 9.91
C MET A 2 -2.56 -9.57 10.79
N ASP A 3 -2.70 -8.83 11.90
CA ASP A 3 -3.87 -8.93 12.81
C ASP A 3 -5.19 -8.44 12.20
N TYR A 4 -5.13 -7.72 11.07
CA TYR A 4 -6.31 -7.19 10.38
C TYR A 4 -6.76 -8.11 9.24
N LEU A 5 -5.82 -8.60 8.43
CA LEU A 5 -6.13 -9.43 7.26
C LEU A 5 -6.27 -10.92 7.61
N TYR A 6 -5.98 -11.32 8.85
CA TYR A 6 -6.01 -12.71 9.32
C TYR A 6 -5.22 -13.68 8.41
N ALA A 7 -4.22 -13.17 7.70
CA ALA A 7 -3.44 -13.90 6.70
C ALA A 7 -1.98 -13.44 6.69
N ARG A 8 -1.09 -14.29 6.16
CA ARG A 8 0.33 -13.95 5.99
C ARG A 8 0.47 -12.82 4.99
N CYS A 9 0.94 -11.67 5.46
CA CYS A 9 1.17 -10.48 4.64
C CYS A 9 2.66 -10.30 4.39
N ILE A 10 3.05 -10.14 3.12
CA ILE A 10 4.39 -9.76 2.73
C ILE A 10 4.35 -8.26 2.40
N PRO A 11 4.91 -7.39 3.26
CA PRO A 11 4.92 -5.97 2.96
C PRO A 11 5.95 -5.68 1.87
N CYS A 12 5.53 -4.99 0.81
CA CYS A 12 6.40 -4.60 -0.29
C CYS A 12 6.65 -3.08 -0.26
N ILE A 13 7.87 -2.66 -0.56
CA ILE A 13 8.24 -1.25 -0.70
C ILE A 13 8.93 -1.01 -2.04
N THR A 14 8.53 0.03 -2.74
CA THR A 14 9.13 0.41 -4.02
C THR A 14 10.40 1.24 -3.83
N ASP A 15 11.39 1.14 -4.73
CA ASP A 15 12.64 1.90 -4.61
C ASP A 15 12.44 3.42 -4.49
N CYS A 16 11.43 4.00 -5.15
CA CYS A 16 11.16 5.44 -5.08
C CYS A 16 10.70 5.87 -3.68
N VAL A 17 9.86 5.07 -3.02
CA VAL A 17 9.43 5.30 -1.63
C VAL A 17 10.57 5.02 -0.68
N MET A 18 11.35 3.97 -0.92
CA MET A 18 12.54 3.66 -0.11
C MET A 18 13.55 4.81 -0.14
N ALA A 19 13.80 5.39 -1.32
CA ALA A 19 14.67 6.55 -1.49
C ALA A 19 14.12 7.80 -0.79
N GLU A 20 12.80 7.97 -0.71
CA GLU A 20 12.16 9.05 0.04
C GLU A 20 12.30 8.85 1.56
N ILE A 21 12.08 7.64 2.05
CA ILE A 21 12.26 7.28 3.47
C ILE A 21 13.73 7.40 3.90
N GLU A 22 14.68 7.04 3.03
CA GLU A 22 16.11 7.19 3.31
C GLU A 22 16.51 8.66 3.54
N LYS A 23 15.83 9.63 2.90
CA LYS A 23 16.05 11.07 3.17
C LYS A 23 15.59 11.46 4.58
N LEU A 24 14.62 10.74 5.15
CA LEU A 24 14.08 10.97 6.49
C LEU A 24 14.88 10.25 7.60
N ARG A 25 16.04 9.66 7.28
CA ARG A 25 16.97 9.01 8.24
C ARG A 25 16.32 7.91 9.10
N THR A 26 15.26 7.28 8.61
CA THR A 26 14.57 6.18 9.31
C THR A 26 15.29 4.84 9.05
N SER A 27 15.28 3.94 10.03
CA SER A 27 15.90 2.62 9.91
C SER A 27 15.16 1.74 8.90
N LYS A 28 15.92 0.94 8.15
CA LYS A 28 15.36 -0.03 7.19
C LYS A 28 14.86 -1.24 7.96
N ASP A 29 13.59 -1.57 7.80
CA ASP A 29 13.04 -2.82 8.35
C ASP A 29 13.25 -3.96 7.34
N PRO A 30 13.96 -5.05 7.71
CA PRO A 30 14.29 -6.15 6.81
C PRO A 30 13.08 -6.97 6.37
N ARG A 31 11.90 -6.76 6.98
CA ARG A 31 10.67 -7.49 6.63
C ARG A 31 10.06 -7.06 5.30
N PHE A 32 10.48 -5.92 4.75
CA PHE A 32 9.94 -5.39 3.50
C PHE A 32 10.64 -5.97 2.27
N GLU A 33 9.85 -6.52 1.35
CA GLU A 33 10.33 -6.91 0.02
C GLU A 33 10.49 -5.67 -0.86
N ARG A 34 11.67 -5.49 -1.45
CA ARG A 34 11.93 -4.34 -2.33
C ARG A 34 11.47 -4.60 -3.74
N LEU A 35 10.61 -3.73 -4.26
CA LEU A 35 10.11 -3.77 -5.63
C LEU A 35 10.86 -2.76 -6.52
N PRO A 36 11.52 -3.22 -7.59
CA PRO A 36 12.34 -2.35 -8.42
C PRO A 36 11.51 -1.35 -9.20
N CYS A 37 11.97 -0.10 -9.28
CA CYS A 37 11.30 0.92 -10.07
C CYS A 37 11.63 0.81 -11.57
N THR A 38 10.64 0.50 -12.41
CA THR A 38 10.86 0.25 -13.85
C THR A 38 11.01 1.51 -14.71
N ARG A 39 10.73 2.72 -14.18
CA ARG A 39 10.70 3.94 -15.01
C ARG A 39 11.30 5.16 -14.33
N LYS A 40 12.24 5.83 -15.00
CA LYS A 40 12.69 7.19 -14.67
C LYS A 40 11.75 8.22 -15.30
N GLY A 41 11.16 9.11 -14.50
CA GLY A 41 10.62 10.39 -15.01
C GLY A 41 9.18 10.41 -15.53
N THR A 42 8.25 9.60 -14.99
CA THR A 42 6.81 9.78 -15.30
C THR A 42 6.14 10.60 -14.20
N LYS A 43 5.21 11.48 -14.58
CA LYS A 43 4.43 12.29 -13.64
C LYS A 43 3.52 11.46 -12.72
N GLU A 44 3.17 10.24 -13.12
CA GLU A 44 2.32 9.38 -12.32
C GLU A 44 3.11 8.62 -11.25
N PRO A 45 2.57 8.51 -10.01
CA PRO A 45 3.21 7.76 -8.94
C PRO A 45 3.32 6.30 -9.34
N MET A 46 4.51 5.71 -9.13
CA MET A 46 4.79 4.36 -9.61
C MET A 46 3.85 3.30 -9.02
N GLN A 47 3.36 3.53 -7.80
CA GLN A 47 2.37 2.70 -7.15
C GLN A 47 1.12 2.56 -8.03
N MET A 48 0.62 3.66 -8.60
CA MET A 48 -0.60 3.67 -9.43
C MET A 48 -0.40 2.88 -10.72
N THR A 49 0.72 3.10 -11.42
CA THR A 49 1.03 2.37 -12.65
C THR A 49 1.18 0.87 -12.39
N ARG A 50 1.89 0.50 -11.31
CA ARG A 50 2.11 -0.90 -10.94
C ARG A 50 0.81 -1.62 -10.61
N VAL A 51 -0.06 -1.05 -9.79
CA VAL A 51 -1.32 -1.71 -9.41
C VAL A 51 -2.36 -1.71 -10.53
N THR A 52 -2.23 -0.80 -11.49
CA THR A 52 -3.03 -0.85 -12.73
C THR A 52 -2.60 -2.04 -13.60
N GLN A 53 -1.29 -2.28 -13.72
CA GLN A 53 -0.74 -3.40 -14.52
C GLN A 53 -0.89 -4.75 -13.82
N HIS A 54 -0.63 -4.80 -12.51
CA HIS A 54 -0.63 -6.00 -11.69
C HIS A 54 -1.61 -5.82 -10.54
N LYS A 55 -2.83 -6.34 -10.71
CA LYS A 55 -3.92 -6.25 -9.71
C LYS A 55 -3.80 -7.28 -8.58
N CYS A 56 -2.57 -7.61 -8.18
CA CYS A 56 -2.24 -8.59 -7.15
C CYS A 56 -1.71 -7.96 -5.86
N TYR A 57 -1.97 -6.67 -5.66
CA TYR A 57 -1.51 -5.91 -4.51
C TYR A 57 -2.67 -5.31 -3.72
N ILE A 58 -2.47 -5.24 -2.40
CA ILE A 58 -3.25 -4.38 -1.51
C ILE A 58 -2.41 -3.12 -1.28
N VAL A 59 -2.99 -1.94 -1.51
CA VAL A 59 -2.24 -0.68 -1.35
C VAL A 59 -2.46 -0.12 0.04
N ALA A 60 -1.40 -0.05 0.84
CA ALA A 60 -1.41 0.66 2.11
C ALA A 60 -1.01 2.13 1.90
N THR A 61 -1.93 3.07 2.13
CA THR A 61 -1.64 4.51 2.00
C THR A 61 -2.53 5.38 2.89
N VAL A 62 -1.95 6.47 3.40
CA VAL A 62 -2.66 7.56 4.09
C VAL A 62 -2.78 8.82 3.24
N ASP A 63 -2.17 8.82 2.05
CA ASP A 63 -2.23 9.96 1.12
C ASP A 63 -3.64 10.12 0.53
N TRP A 64 -4.17 11.34 0.60
CA TRP A 64 -5.52 11.66 0.16
C TRP A 64 -5.71 11.50 -1.36
N ASP A 65 -4.74 11.90 -2.18
CA ASP A 65 -4.87 11.80 -3.64
C ASP A 65 -4.85 10.32 -4.06
N LEU A 66 -3.94 9.53 -3.49
CA LEU A 66 -3.87 8.09 -3.74
C LEU A 66 -5.14 7.37 -3.26
N LYS A 67 -5.65 7.69 -2.06
CA LYS A 67 -6.92 7.15 -1.55
C LYS A 67 -8.11 7.44 -2.47
N ARG A 68 -8.12 8.57 -3.18
CA ARG A 68 -9.20 8.89 -4.14
C ARG A 68 -9.01 8.22 -5.49
N ARG A 69 -7.77 7.91 -5.87
CA ARG A 69 -7.41 7.39 -7.20
C ARG A 69 -7.41 5.87 -7.27
N ILE A 70 -6.82 5.20 -6.28
CA ILE A 70 -6.66 3.74 -6.29
C ILE A 70 -8.01 3.01 -6.33
N PRO A 71 -9.05 3.44 -5.57
CA PRO A 71 -10.33 2.74 -5.61
C PRO A 71 -11.05 2.78 -6.97
N LYS A 72 -10.61 3.63 -7.90
CA LYS A 72 -11.11 3.62 -9.28
C LYS A 72 -10.60 2.40 -10.08
N ILE A 73 -9.56 1.73 -9.61
CA ILE A 73 -9.02 0.50 -10.22
C ILE A 73 -9.76 -0.68 -9.61
N PHE A 74 -10.62 -1.33 -10.40
CA PHE A 74 -11.31 -2.54 -9.95
C PHE A 74 -10.34 -3.67 -9.63
N GLY A 75 -10.52 -4.29 -8.46
CA GLY A 75 -9.74 -5.44 -7.98
C GLY A 75 -8.49 -5.09 -7.16
N VAL A 76 -8.33 -3.82 -6.74
CA VAL A 76 -7.18 -3.37 -5.93
C VAL A 76 -7.68 -2.80 -4.59
N PRO A 77 -7.66 -3.60 -3.50
CA PRO A 77 -8.05 -3.12 -2.18
C PRO A 77 -7.09 -2.04 -1.65
N THR A 78 -7.62 -1.09 -0.90
CA THR A 78 -6.83 -0.02 -0.27
C THR A 78 -6.92 -0.09 1.25
N VAL A 79 -5.78 -0.17 1.94
CA VAL A 79 -5.67 -0.16 3.40
C VAL A 79 -5.19 1.20 3.89
N TYR A 80 -5.76 1.69 4.98
CA TYR A 80 -5.30 2.91 5.63
C TYR A 80 -5.44 2.86 7.15
N ILE A 81 -4.74 3.75 7.83
CA ILE A 81 -4.82 3.89 9.28
C ILE A 81 -5.78 5.03 9.61
N SER A 82 -6.71 4.78 10.52
CA SER A 82 -7.60 5.77 11.12
C SER A 82 -7.79 5.43 12.59
N ILE A 83 -7.63 6.40 13.49
CA ILE A 83 -7.82 6.22 14.94
C ILE A 83 -7.07 4.98 15.48
N HIS A 84 -5.78 4.85 15.14
CA HIS A 84 -4.92 3.71 15.52
C HIS A 84 -5.39 2.33 15.03
N ARG A 85 -6.37 2.27 14.12
CA ARG A 85 -6.89 1.04 13.52
C ARG A 85 -6.60 1.00 12.02
N TYR A 86 -6.27 -0.18 11.50
CA TYR A 86 -6.27 -0.43 10.06
C TYR A 86 -7.72 -0.55 9.59
N ASN A 87 -8.00 0.01 8.43
CA ASN A 87 -9.28 -0.11 7.72
C ASN A 87 -8.98 -0.48 6.27
N ILE A 88 -9.85 -1.25 5.63
CA ILE A 88 -9.72 -1.62 4.21
C ILE A 88 -10.94 -1.17 3.43
N GLU A 89 -10.74 -0.86 2.16
CA GLU A 89 -11.79 -0.58 1.19
C GLU A 89 -11.67 -1.56 0.02
N GLN A 90 -12.82 -1.91 -0.57
CA GLN A 90 -12.95 -2.80 -1.75
C GLN A 90 -12.48 -4.26 -1.56
N MET A 91 -12.37 -4.71 -0.31
CA MET A 91 -12.22 -6.13 0.01
C MET A 91 -13.62 -6.79 0.08
N PRO A 92 -13.91 -7.84 -0.70
CA PRO A 92 -15.22 -8.50 -0.69
C PRO A 92 -15.53 -9.19 0.66
N ASP A 93 -14.50 -9.69 1.35
CA ASP A 93 -14.59 -10.34 2.66
C ASP A 93 -14.14 -9.40 3.80
N ASP A 94 -14.49 -8.11 3.72
CA ASP A 94 -14.13 -7.18 4.80
C ASP A 94 -14.94 -7.47 6.07
N TYR A 95 -14.33 -8.19 7.01
CA TYR A 95 -14.89 -8.42 8.34
C TYR A 95 -14.92 -7.15 9.21
N GLY A 96 -14.30 -6.06 8.74
CA GLY A 96 -14.12 -4.82 9.48
C GLY A 96 -13.09 -4.94 10.61
N ALA A 97 -12.54 -3.81 11.06
CA ALA A 97 -11.68 -3.81 12.24
C ALA A 97 -12.47 -4.33 13.45
N PRO A 98 -11.96 -5.28 14.24
CA PRO A 98 -12.67 -5.78 15.41
C PRO A 98 -13.00 -4.60 16.35
N ARG A 99 -14.29 -4.49 16.71
CA ARG A 99 -14.80 -3.49 17.66
C ARG A 99 -14.51 -3.96 19.08
N PHE A 100 -13.25 -3.85 19.51
CA PHE A 100 -12.93 -3.84 20.95
C PHE A 100 -13.11 -2.43 21.50
#